data_AF-A0A858AUB7-F1
#
_entry.id   AF-A0A858AUB7-F1
#
_cell.length_a   1.000
_cell.length_b   1.000
_cell.length_c   1.000
_cell.angle_alpha   90.00
_cell.angle_beta   90.00
_cell.angle_gamma   90.00
#
_symmetry.space_group_name_H-M   'P 1'
#
loop_
_entity.id
_entity.type
_entity.pdbx_description
1 polymer ?
#
loop_
_entity_poly.entity_id
_entity_poly.type
_entity_poly.pdbx_seq_one_letter_code
_entity_poly.pdbx_strand_id
1 'polypeptide(L)'
;MEKQIIRITEEEDVTYELISEIIYKFFTFDGKSILKGSDNRISKNERVWFINFAPIRKISELIEKEKYAIYPSVDLEEIFLFNDTGSKKLVEARFEKLKSSDDSIIVFAKFKDNFKYEGYKFLGVYKFEGMVENNLNNLVFKKVKNTYIFSKQK
;
A
#
# COMPACT_ATOMS: atom_id res chain seq x y z
N MET A 1 -23.79 -8.88 21.83
CA MET A 1 -23.46 -8.46 20.44
C MET A 1 -22.15 -9.09 20.05
N GLU A 2 -22.14 -9.92 19.01
CA GLU A 2 -20.93 -10.61 18.56
C GLU A 2 -20.02 -9.66 17.78
N LYS A 3 -18.80 -9.47 18.26
CA LYS A 3 -17.74 -8.77 17.51
C LYS A 3 -17.29 -9.69 16.39
N GLN A 4 -17.51 -9.31 15.14
CA GLN A 4 -16.90 -10.02 14.01
C GLN A 4 -15.45 -9.56 13.88
N ILE A 5 -14.51 -10.45 14.20
CA ILE A 5 -13.08 -10.23 13.99
C ILE A 5 -12.75 -10.71 12.58
N ILE A 6 -12.24 -9.82 11.75
CA ILE A 6 -11.65 -10.15 10.46
C ILE A 6 -10.16 -10.23 10.65
N ARG A 7 -9.57 -11.35 10.24
CA ARG A 7 -8.13 -11.55 10.13
C ARG A 7 -7.80 -11.70 8.65
N ILE A 8 -6.79 -10.97 8.20
CA ILE A 8 -6.19 -11.11 6.86
C ILE A 8 -4.73 -11.43 7.09
N THR A 9 -4.22 -12.51 6.47
CA THR A 9 -2.83 -12.94 6.61
C THR A 9 -2.20 -13.17 5.25
N GLU A 10 -0.89 -12.96 5.15
CA GLU A 10 -0.12 -13.24 3.93
C GLU A 10 -0.10 -14.74 3.58
N GLU A 11 -0.30 -15.62 4.59
CA GLU A 11 -0.33 -17.07 4.43
C GLU A 11 -1.60 -17.58 3.72
N GLU A 12 -2.68 -16.81 3.77
CA GLU A 12 -3.89 -17.07 3.00
C GLU A 12 -3.58 -16.64 1.56
N ASP A 13 -3.13 -17.57 0.71
CA ASP A 13 -2.77 -17.36 -0.70
C ASP A 13 -3.97 -16.97 -1.58
N VAL A 14 -4.66 -15.89 -1.20
CA VAL A 14 -5.88 -15.36 -1.81
C VAL A 14 -5.50 -14.19 -2.70
N THR A 15 -5.89 -14.30 -3.96
CA THR A 15 -5.78 -13.21 -4.94
C THR A 15 -7.16 -12.62 -5.17
N TYR A 16 -7.23 -11.29 -5.19
CA TYR A 16 -8.46 -10.54 -5.49
C TYR A 16 -8.31 -9.89 -6.85
N GLU A 17 -9.25 -10.07 -7.75
CA GLU A 17 -9.15 -9.52 -9.10
C GLU A 17 -9.27 -8.00 -9.07
N LEU A 18 -10.16 -7.48 -8.22
CA LEU A 18 -10.53 -6.08 -8.16
C LEU A 18 -10.35 -5.46 -6.78
N ILE A 19 -9.93 -4.20 -6.75
CA ILE A 19 -9.89 -3.38 -5.52
C ILE A 19 -11.27 -3.33 -4.85
N SER A 20 -12.35 -3.27 -5.64
CA SER A 20 -13.72 -3.23 -5.14
C SER A 20 -14.11 -4.47 -4.35
N GLU A 21 -13.58 -5.65 -4.69
CA GLU A 21 -13.82 -6.89 -3.95
C GLU A 21 -13.20 -6.81 -2.55
N ILE A 22 -11.97 -6.32 -2.47
CA ILE A 22 -11.25 -6.13 -1.20
C ILE A 22 -12.01 -5.11 -0.33
N ILE A 23 -12.40 -3.97 -0.93
CA ILE A 23 -13.18 -2.93 -0.24
C ILE A 23 -14.51 -3.48 0.26
N TYR A 24 -15.24 -4.23 -0.56
CA TYR A 24 -16.54 -4.79 -0.18
C TYR A 24 -16.39 -5.81 0.95
N LYS A 25 -15.43 -6.73 0.83
CA LYS A 25 -15.21 -7.82 1.77
C LYS A 25 -14.76 -7.33 3.14
N PHE A 26 -13.85 -6.36 3.17
CA PHE A 26 -13.14 -6.00 4.41
C PHE A 26 -13.44 -4.59 4.94
N PHE A 27 -13.80 -3.64 4.08
CA PHE A 27 -13.85 -2.23 4.43
C PHE A 27 -15.22 -1.57 4.20
N THR A 28 -16.28 -2.36 4.00
CA THR A 28 -17.65 -1.87 3.83
C THR A 28 -18.49 -2.17 5.07
N PHE A 29 -19.23 -1.16 5.56
CA PHE A 29 -20.11 -1.23 6.73
C PHE A 29 -21.51 -0.80 6.34
N ASP A 30 -22.52 -1.62 6.64
CA ASP A 30 -23.93 -1.35 6.34
C ASP A 30 -24.19 -0.86 4.91
N GLY A 31 -23.47 -1.45 3.94
CA GLY A 31 -23.58 -1.11 2.51
C GLY A 31 -22.92 0.22 2.11
N LYS A 32 -22.25 0.93 3.03
CA LYS A 32 -21.54 2.17 2.76
C LYS A 32 -20.04 1.92 2.74
N SER A 33 -19.43 2.06 1.57
CA SER A 33 -17.98 2.22 1.44
C SER A 33 -17.66 3.66 1.07
N ILE A 34 -16.71 4.26 1.81
CA ILE A 34 -16.20 5.62 1.56
C ILE A 34 -14.84 5.62 0.85
N LEU A 35 -14.25 4.45 0.60
CA LEU A 35 -12.93 4.34 0.00
C LEU A 35 -13.03 4.55 -1.52
N LYS A 36 -12.33 5.56 -2.03
CA LYS A 36 -12.27 5.96 -3.43
C LYS A 36 -10.80 6.09 -3.85
N GLY A 37 -10.33 5.17 -4.70
CA GLY A 37 -9.00 5.23 -5.30
C GLY A 37 -8.01 4.24 -4.69
N SER A 38 -6.72 4.44 -5.00
CA SER A 38 -5.64 3.51 -4.66
C SER A 38 -5.04 3.69 -3.26
N ASP A 39 -5.25 4.83 -2.60
CA ASP A 39 -4.72 5.11 -1.25
C ASP A 39 -5.82 5.76 -0.41
N ASN A 40 -6.29 5.05 0.62
CA ASN A 40 -7.46 5.47 1.37
C ASN A 40 -7.23 5.39 2.87
N ARG A 41 -7.55 6.47 3.57
CA ARG A 41 -7.56 6.49 5.03
C ARG A 41 -8.84 5.81 5.54
N ILE A 42 -8.68 4.83 6.43
CA ILE A 42 -9.80 4.10 7.05
C ILE A 42 -10.03 4.52 8.50
N SER A 43 -9.00 5.03 9.19
CA SER A 43 -9.10 5.59 10.54
C SER A 43 -8.05 6.68 10.77
N LYS A 44 -7.94 7.23 11.99
CA LYS A 44 -6.98 8.30 12.30
C LYS A 44 -5.54 7.89 11.98
N ASN A 45 -5.17 6.63 12.22
CA ASN A 45 -3.80 6.12 12.07
C ASN A 45 -3.73 4.89 11.14
N GLU A 46 -4.76 4.65 10.33
CA GLU A 46 -4.77 3.49 9.42
C GLU A 46 -5.21 3.92 8.03
N ARG A 47 -4.51 3.35 7.04
CA ARG A 47 -4.80 3.51 5.63
C ARG A 47 -4.64 2.19 4.91
N VAL A 48 -5.43 1.98 3.86
CA VAL A 48 -5.26 0.88 2.92
C VAL A 48 -4.66 1.41 1.64
N TRP A 49 -3.64 0.72 1.14
CA TRP A 49 -2.90 1.10 -0.05
C TRP A 49 -2.94 -0.04 -1.07
N PHE A 50 -3.60 0.22 -2.19
CA PHE A 50 -3.68 -0.65 -3.35
C PHE A 50 -2.62 -0.22 -4.36
N ILE A 51 -1.58 -1.02 -4.50
CA ILE A 51 -0.43 -0.69 -5.33
C ILE A 51 -0.31 -1.60 -6.53
N ASN A 52 0.17 -1.02 -7.62
CA ASN A 52 0.61 -1.78 -8.79
C ASN A 52 2.13 -1.66 -8.84
N PHE A 53 2.84 -2.75 -8.58
CA PHE A 53 4.29 -2.73 -8.70
C PHE A 53 4.70 -2.51 -10.15
N ALA A 54 5.73 -1.69 -10.31
CA ALA A 54 6.48 -1.59 -11.55
C ALA A 54 7.03 -2.98 -11.93
N PRO A 55 7.04 -3.31 -13.23
CA PRO A 55 7.87 -4.38 -13.76
C PRO A 55 9.30 -4.28 -13.23
N ILE A 56 9.82 -5.31 -12.57
CA ILE A 56 11.18 -5.33 -12.00
C ILE A 56 12.19 -4.93 -13.08
N ARG A 57 12.01 -5.44 -14.30
CA ARG A 57 12.90 -5.17 -15.43
C ARG A 57 12.77 -3.76 -16.01
N LYS A 58 11.75 -3.00 -15.64
CA LYS A 58 11.48 -1.63 -16.14
C LYS A 58 11.48 -0.56 -15.05
N ILE A 59 11.86 -0.88 -13.80
CA ILE A 59 11.85 0.11 -12.70
C ILE A 59 12.66 1.36 -13.10
N SER A 60 13.91 1.18 -13.52
CA SER A 60 14.79 2.29 -13.92
C SER A 60 14.19 3.11 -15.08
N GLU A 61 13.65 2.43 -16.10
CA GLU A 61 13.01 3.07 -17.25
C GLU A 61 11.80 3.93 -16.81
N LEU A 62 10.94 3.41 -15.92
CA LEU A 62 9.77 4.12 -15.41
C LEU A 62 10.16 5.31 -14.55
N ILE A 63 11.19 5.16 -13.71
CA ILE A 63 11.75 6.27 -12.93
C ILE A 63 12.27 7.37 -13.85
N GLU A 64 12.97 7.03 -14.92
CA GLU A 64 13.52 8.01 -15.85
C GLU A 64 12.44 8.72 -16.66
N LYS A 65 11.48 7.96 -17.21
CA LYS A 65 10.46 8.47 -18.15
C LYS A 65 9.23 9.03 -17.47
N GLU A 66 8.66 8.28 -16.53
CA GLU A 66 7.40 8.64 -15.86
C GLU A 66 7.62 9.42 -14.56
N LYS A 67 8.88 9.50 -14.09
CA LYS A 67 9.25 10.12 -12.82
C LYS A 67 8.48 9.51 -11.63
N TYR A 68 7.99 8.28 -11.78
CA TYR A 68 7.16 7.60 -10.81
C TYR A 68 7.32 6.08 -10.91
N ALA A 69 7.52 5.42 -9.77
CA ALA A 69 7.48 3.97 -9.68
C ALA A 69 7.19 3.53 -8.24
N ILE A 70 6.41 2.46 -8.07
CA ILE A 70 6.34 1.71 -6.82
C ILE A 70 6.97 0.34 -7.07
N TYR A 71 7.90 -0.08 -6.24
CA TYR A 71 8.61 -1.35 -6.42
C TYR A 71 8.99 -1.97 -5.08
N PRO A 72 9.03 -3.32 -4.99
CA PRO A 72 9.39 -3.98 -3.75
C PRO A 72 10.90 -4.29 -3.68
N SER A 73 11.37 -4.51 -2.46
CA SER A 73 12.56 -5.34 -2.18
C SER A 73 12.32 -6.80 -2.58
N VAL A 74 13.40 -7.59 -2.65
CA VAL A 74 13.34 -9.00 -3.08
C VAL A 74 12.50 -9.87 -2.13
N ASP A 75 12.59 -9.61 -0.83
CA ASP A 75 11.89 -10.34 0.24
C ASP A 75 10.52 -9.74 0.59
N LEU A 76 10.12 -8.64 -0.08
CA LEU A 76 8.91 -7.87 0.19
C LEU A 76 8.87 -7.21 1.57
N GLU A 77 9.97 -7.18 2.32
CA GLU A 77 10.00 -6.51 3.64
C GLU A 77 9.99 -4.99 3.51
N GLU A 78 10.42 -4.49 2.36
CA GLU A 78 10.40 -3.07 2.03
C GLU A 78 9.68 -2.79 0.71
N ILE A 79 8.94 -1.68 0.69
CA ILE A 79 8.33 -1.11 -0.51
C ILE A 79 8.90 0.29 -0.71
N PHE A 80 9.31 0.55 -1.94
CA PHE A 80 9.84 1.83 -2.36
C PHE A 80 8.82 2.59 -3.21
N LEU A 81 8.71 3.89 -2.98
CA LEU A 81 7.94 4.82 -3.79
C LEU A 81 8.88 5.90 -4.32
N PHE A 82 9.19 5.82 -5.60
CA PHE A 82 9.80 6.92 -6.32
C PHE A 82 8.70 7.83 -6.89
N ASN A 83 8.77 9.12 -6.60
CA ASN A 83 7.85 10.11 -7.13
C ASN A 83 8.50 11.49 -7.24
N ASP A 84 9.01 11.80 -8.42
CA ASP A 84 9.53 13.11 -8.82
C ASP A 84 8.51 13.85 -9.71
N THR A 85 7.22 13.66 -9.43
CA THR A 85 6.13 14.38 -10.10
C THR A 85 5.66 15.55 -9.23
N GLY A 86 5.82 16.77 -9.74
CA GLY A 86 5.38 18.01 -9.11
C GLY A 86 6.51 18.95 -8.73
N SER A 87 6.19 20.00 -7.98
CA SER A 87 7.18 20.97 -7.50
C SER A 87 7.89 20.45 -6.25
N LYS A 88 9.12 20.92 -6.00
CA LYS A 88 9.89 20.62 -4.78
C LYS A 88 9.07 20.81 -3.49
N LYS A 89 8.32 21.91 -3.40
CA LYS A 89 7.44 22.21 -2.27
C LYS A 89 6.36 21.12 -2.06
N LEU A 90 5.82 20.56 -3.14
CA LEU A 90 4.83 19.50 -3.06
C LEU A 90 5.45 18.18 -2.57
N VAL A 91 6.66 17.86 -3.01
CA VAL A 91 7.42 16.69 -2.54
C VAL A 91 7.72 16.81 -1.05
N GLU A 92 8.27 17.95 -0.62
CA GLU A 92 8.56 18.22 0.80
C GLU A 92 7.30 18.12 1.67
N ALA A 93 6.18 18.69 1.21
CA ALA A 93 4.90 18.60 1.93
C ALA A 93 4.37 17.15 2.03
N ARG A 94 4.55 16.33 0.99
CA ARG A 94 4.19 14.90 1.04
C ARG A 94 5.05 14.15 2.05
N PHE A 95 6.36 14.40 2.05
CA PHE A 95 7.30 13.80 2.98
C PHE A 95 6.97 14.17 4.44
N GLU A 96 6.81 15.46 4.75
CA GLU A 96 6.48 15.90 6.12
C GLU A 96 5.13 15.36 6.59
N LYS A 97 4.15 15.22 5.68
CA LYS A 97 2.87 14.59 6.02
C LYS A 97 3.02 13.12 6.41
N LEU A 98 3.85 12.37 5.69
CA LEU A 98 4.11 10.95 5.99
C LEU A 98 4.95 10.79 7.25
N LYS A 99 5.96 11.64 7.43
CA LYS A 99 6.83 11.65 8.61
C LYS A 99 6.07 12.00 9.90
N SER A 100 5.11 12.92 9.81
CA SER A 100 4.26 13.29 10.95
C SER A 100 3.11 12.32 11.22
N SER A 101 2.82 11.40 10.29
CA SER A 101 1.78 10.40 10.49
C SER A 101 2.35 9.08 11.01
N ASP A 102 1.80 8.57 12.12
CA ASP A 102 2.08 7.22 12.61
C ASP A 102 1.10 6.21 11.97
N ASP A 103 1.05 6.23 10.64
CA ASP A 103 0.09 5.42 9.89
C ASP A 103 0.53 3.97 9.82
N SER A 104 -0.39 3.06 10.17
CA SER A 104 -0.33 1.66 9.76
C SER A 104 -0.94 1.54 8.36
N ILE A 105 -0.15 1.04 7.41
CA ILE A 105 -0.52 0.96 6.00
C ILE A 105 -0.80 -0.49 5.64
N ILE A 106 -2.07 -0.84 5.48
CA ILE A 106 -2.52 -2.15 5.01
C ILE A 106 -2.27 -2.21 3.51
N VAL A 107 -1.35 -3.05 3.03
CA VAL A 107 -0.95 -3.08 1.63
C VAL A 107 -1.57 -4.26 0.88
N PHE A 108 -2.20 -3.94 -0.25
CA PHE A 108 -2.60 -4.89 -1.27
C PHE A 108 -1.88 -4.57 -2.58
N ALA A 109 -1.11 -5.52 -3.11
CA ALA A 109 -0.26 -5.28 -4.27
C ALA A 109 -0.60 -6.19 -5.44
N LYS A 110 -0.52 -5.63 -6.65
CA LYS A 110 -0.55 -6.34 -7.92
C LYS A 110 0.83 -6.34 -8.56
N PHE A 111 1.31 -7.51 -8.96
CA PHE A 111 2.59 -7.68 -9.65
C PHE A 111 2.37 -7.60 -11.17
N LYS A 112 3.08 -6.70 -11.86
CA LYS A 112 2.94 -6.55 -13.32
C LYS A 112 3.76 -7.56 -14.15
N ASP A 113 4.85 -8.08 -13.60
CA ASP A 113 5.78 -8.97 -14.33
C ASP A 113 5.56 -10.47 -14.11
N ASN A 114 4.75 -10.83 -13.12
CA ASN A 114 4.46 -12.23 -12.85
C ASN A 114 3.15 -12.61 -13.53
N PHE A 115 3.26 -13.35 -14.65
CA PHE A 115 2.16 -14.14 -15.23
C PHE A 115 1.50 -15.12 -14.23
N LYS A 116 1.97 -15.19 -12.98
CA LYS A 116 1.43 -16.05 -11.91
C LYS A 116 0.32 -15.41 -11.08
N TYR A 117 0.17 -14.08 -11.06
CA TYR A 117 -0.81 -13.42 -10.18
C TYR A 117 -1.63 -12.37 -10.94
N GLU A 118 -2.81 -12.78 -11.40
CA GLU A 118 -3.82 -11.88 -11.92
C GLU A 118 -4.63 -11.28 -10.77
N GLY A 119 -4.11 -10.21 -10.16
CA GLY A 119 -4.87 -9.47 -9.14
C GLY A 119 -4.03 -8.89 -8.01
N TYR A 120 -4.72 -8.44 -6.97
CA TYR A 120 -4.18 -7.85 -5.75
C TYR A 120 -4.05 -8.92 -4.67
N LYS A 121 -2.89 -8.94 -4.01
CA LYS A 121 -2.59 -9.78 -2.86
C LYS A 121 -2.29 -8.95 -1.63
N PHE A 122 -2.73 -9.42 -0.47
CA PHE A 122 -2.33 -8.81 0.79
C PHE A 122 -0.85 -9.09 1.05
N LEU A 123 -0.06 -8.05 1.33
CA LEU A 123 1.38 -8.18 1.62
C LEU A 123 1.74 -7.94 3.09
N GLY A 124 0.77 -7.53 3.91
CA GLY A 124 1.02 -7.15 5.29
C GLY A 124 0.68 -5.70 5.60
N VAL A 125 1.13 -5.28 6.77
CA VAL A 125 1.02 -3.92 7.29
C VAL A 125 2.41 -3.31 7.29
N TYR A 126 2.52 -2.12 6.69
CA TYR A 126 3.76 -1.37 6.55
C TYR A 126 3.68 -0.06 7.34
N LYS A 127 4.84 0.50 7.64
CA LYS A 127 4.99 1.87 8.15
C LYS A 127 5.95 2.65 7.27
N PHE A 128 5.79 3.96 7.26
CA PHE A 128 6.77 4.85 6.66
C PHE A 128 8.06 4.81 7.50
N GLU A 129 9.18 4.49 6.85
CA GLU A 129 10.49 4.38 7.51
C GLU A 129 11.35 5.63 7.22
N GLY A 130 11.25 6.18 6.01
CA GLY A 130 11.99 7.37 5.63
C GLY A 130 12.25 7.49 4.13
N MET A 131 13.48 7.86 3.78
CA MET A 131 13.93 8.07 2.41
C MET A 131 15.20 7.28 2.11
N VAL A 132 15.34 6.83 0.87
CA VAL A 132 16.53 6.13 0.38
C VAL A 132 17.63 7.14 0.10
N GLU A 133 18.82 6.96 0.70
CA GLU A 133 20.02 7.77 0.42
C GLU A 133 19.80 9.29 0.49
N ASN A 134 18.95 9.76 1.42
CA ASN A 134 18.55 11.17 1.56
C ASN A 134 17.84 11.78 0.33
N ASN A 135 17.27 10.94 -0.54
CA ASN A 135 16.50 11.38 -1.68
C ASN A 135 15.01 11.52 -1.32
N LEU A 136 14.54 12.76 -1.17
CA LEU A 136 13.13 13.07 -0.86
C LEU A 136 12.11 12.53 -1.88
N ASN A 137 12.55 12.25 -3.11
CA ASN A 137 11.71 11.64 -4.13
C ASN A 137 11.63 10.12 -4.00
N ASN A 138 12.47 9.47 -3.18
CA ASN A 138 12.51 8.02 -3.04
C ASN A 138 12.23 7.61 -1.59
N LEU A 139 10.99 7.25 -1.33
CA LEU A 139 10.49 6.92 0.00
C LEU A 139 10.55 5.42 0.25
N VAL A 140 10.84 5.03 1.50
CA VAL A 140 10.88 3.64 1.94
C VAL A 140 9.80 3.37 2.99
N PHE A 141 9.08 2.28 2.79
CA PHE A 141 8.09 1.74 3.70
C PHE A 141 8.50 0.35 4.14
N LYS A 142 8.50 0.08 5.44
CA LYS A 142 8.95 -1.18 6.02
C LYS A 142 7.78 -1.99 6.57
N LYS A 143 7.78 -3.28 6.30
CA LYS A 143 6.79 -4.22 6.83
C LYS A 143 6.95 -4.34 8.34
N VAL A 144 5.84 -4.31 9.06
CA VAL A 144 5.80 -4.44 10.53
C VAL A 144 4.93 -5.59 10.99
N LYS A 145 4.00 -6.09 10.16
CA LYS A 145 3.14 -7.24 10.45
C LYS A 145 2.75 -7.98 9.18
N ASN A 146 2.71 -9.32 9.24
CA ASN A 146 2.20 -10.19 8.15
C ASN A 146 0.69 -10.44 8.26
N THR A 147 0.04 -9.87 9.27
CA THR A 147 -1.37 -10.04 9.55
C THR A 147 -2.00 -8.70 9.90
N TYR A 148 -3.20 -8.47 9.38
CA TYR A 148 -4.07 -7.37 9.79
C TYR A 148 -5.31 -7.94 10.50
N ILE A 149 -5.63 -7.39 11.67
CA ILE A 149 -6.80 -7.75 12.44
C ILE A 149 -7.68 -6.53 12.55
N PHE A 150 -8.92 -6.66 12.08
CA PHE A 150 -9.91 -5.61 12.16
C PHE A 150 -11.13 -6.10 12.95
N SER A 151 -11.52 -5.34 13.97
CA SER A 151 -12.76 -5.60 14.70
C SER A 151 -13.90 -4.81 14.09
N LYS A 152 -14.89 -5.51 13.51
CA LYS A 152 -16.16 -4.90 13.15
C LYS A 152 -16.93 -4.64 14.44
N GLN A 153 -17.01 -3.38 14.86
CA GLN A 153 -18.00 -2.95 15.85
C GLN A 153 -19.27 -2.57 15.07
N LYS A 154 -20.35 -3.34 15.29
CA LYS A 154 -21.71 -2.90 14.95
C LYS A 154 -22.22 -2.02 16.09
#